data_AF-A0A497PH71-F1
#
_entry.id   AF-A0A497PH71-F1
#
_cell.length_a   1.000
_cell.length_b   1.000
_cell.length_c   1.000
_cell.angle_alpha   90.00
_cell.angle_beta   90.00
_cell.angle_gamma   90.00
#
_symmetry.space_group_name_H-M   'P 1'
#
loop_
_entity.id
_entity.type
_entity.pdbx_description
1 polymer ?
#
loop_
_entity_poly.entity_id
_entity_poly.type
_entity_poly.pdbx_seq_one_letter_code
_entity_poly.pdbx_strand_id
1 'polypeptide(L)'
;MIKNKRKILFVRRGYLLLLTGILLGFVAFSAISMIYSSRRPQDSGMGMPTEIEFDFLYTSEKQGWIEQVTPKFEVWFKELFNISVNVRLIVTGTHDTVNRILDGSERPTVWSPASSIWISYMNTKWLNITGSVHDIAVDWTPLVLSPVVIAGWGSYLDEHNVTGFMDLYRLAKEGVDFKYGHPDPLLSNGGTMTVILEFAEAAGKKPEDLTIDDLKNETVIEIVRTIESKAIA
;
A
#
# COMPACT_ATOMS: atom_id res chain seq x y z
N MET A 1 -22.17 -38.41 55.83
CA MET A 1 -23.51 -38.44 55.19
C MET A 1 -23.79 -37.04 54.61
N ILE A 2 -23.54 -36.86 53.31
CA ILE A 2 -23.60 -35.55 52.63
C ILE A 2 -25.05 -35.27 52.23
N LYS A 3 -25.64 -34.16 52.70
CA LYS A 3 -26.98 -33.72 52.27
C LYS A 3 -26.87 -32.43 51.45
N ASN A 4 -27.02 -32.62 50.14
CA ASN A 4 -26.95 -31.63 49.09
C ASN A 4 -28.23 -30.76 49.10
N LYS A 5 -28.12 -29.43 49.25
CA LYS A 5 -29.24 -28.49 49.01
C LYS A 5 -28.93 -27.66 47.76
N ARG A 6 -29.64 -27.98 46.67
CA ARG A 6 -29.62 -27.24 45.39
C ARG A 6 -30.08 -25.80 45.62
N LYS A 7 -29.23 -24.82 45.29
CA LYS A 7 -29.66 -23.42 45.14
C LYS A 7 -30.36 -23.27 43.79
N ILE A 8 -31.67 -23.06 43.81
CA ILE A 8 -32.44 -22.70 42.62
C ILE A 8 -32.21 -21.21 42.38
N LEU A 9 -31.56 -20.87 41.26
CA LEU A 9 -31.40 -19.49 40.81
C LEU A 9 -32.75 -18.96 40.34
N PHE A 10 -33.37 -18.10 41.15
CA PHE A 10 -34.53 -17.31 40.73
C PHE A 10 -34.07 -16.21 39.78
N VAL A 11 -34.15 -16.46 38.47
CA VAL A 11 -33.93 -15.43 37.45
C VAL A 11 -35.06 -14.41 37.57
N ARG A 12 -34.74 -13.14 37.90
CA ARG A 12 -35.73 -12.06 38.01
C ARG A 12 -36.48 -11.94 36.67
N ARG A 13 -37.82 -11.87 36.72
CA ARG A 13 -38.72 -11.85 35.54
C ARG A 13 -38.30 -10.88 34.42
N GLY A 14 -37.65 -9.76 34.75
CA GLY A 14 -37.13 -8.81 33.75
C GLY A 14 -36.01 -9.37 32.87
N TYR A 15 -35.12 -10.20 33.40
CA TYR A 15 -34.07 -10.84 32.61
C TYR A 15 -34.63 -11.91 31.68
N LEU A 16 -35.68 -12.63 32.11
CA LEU A 16 -36.38 -13.58 31.25
C LEU A 16 -37.03 -12.88 30.06
N LEU A 17 -37.70 -11.74 30.28
CA LEU A 17 -38.31 -10.94 29.22
C LEU A 17 -37.27 -10.41 28.21
N LEU A 18 -36.12 -9.92 28.71
CA LEU A 18 -35.03 -9.46 27.85
C LEU A 18 -34.44 -10.61 27.02
N LEU A 19 -34.20 -11.77 27.63
CA LEU A 19 -33.70 -12.95 26.92
C LEU A 19 -34.69 -13.45 25.86
N THR A 20 -35.98 -13.47 26.18
CA THR A 20 -37.02 -13.83 25.20
C THR A 20 -37.10 -12.81 24.06
N GLY A 21 -36.93 -11.52 24.34
CA GLY A 21 -36.90 -10.48 23.31
C GLY A 21 -35.71 -10.63 22.36
N ILE A 22 -34.52 -10.92 22.90
CA ILE A 22 -33.31 -11.17 22.09
C ILE A 22 -33.48 -12.40 21.20
N LEU A 23 -34.02 -13.49 21.76
CA LEU A 23 -34.28 -14.73 21.01
C LEU A 23 -35.29 -14.51 19.88
N LEU A 24 -36.39 -13.80 20.15
CA LEU A 24 -37.38 -13.45 19.13
C LEU A 24 -36.78 -12.54 18.04
N GLY A 25 -35.94 -11.58 18.43
CA GLY A 25 -35.19 -10.74 17.50
C GLY A 25 -34.26 -11.54 16.59
N PHE A 26 -33.53 -12.51 17.15
CA PHE A 26 -32.65 -13.40 16.37
C PHE A 26 -33.41 -14.29 15.39
N VAL A 27 -34.58 -14.81 15.80
CA VAL A 27 -35.44 -15.63 14.93
C VAL A 27 -36.04 -14.79 13.81
N ALA A 28 -36.53 -13.59 14.12
CA ALA A 28 -37.05 -12.67 13.12
C ALA A 28 -35.96 -12.23 12.12
N PHE A 29 -34.77 -11.89 12.62
CA PHE A 29 -33.61 -11.55 11.79
C PHE A 29 -33.20 -12.73 10.89
N SER A 30 -33.18 -13.96 11.42
CA SER A 30 -32.83 -15.15 10.64
C SER A 30 -33.87 -15.47 9.57
N ALA A 31 -35.16 -15.30 9.87
CA ALA A 31 -36.23 -15.51 8.89
C ALA A 31 -36.18 -14.45 7.77
N ILE A 32 -35.97 -13.18 8.11
CA ILE A 32 -35.79 -12.09 7.14
C ILE A 32 -34.54 -12.34 6.30
N SER A 33 -33.42 -12.71 6.93
CA SER A 33 -32.16 -13.04 6.25
C SER A 33 -32.32 -14.23 5.31
N MET A 34 -33.07 -15.26 5.70
CA MET A 34 -33.35 -16.42 4.86
C MET A 34 -34.17 -16.03 3.62
N ILE A 35 -35.21 -15.20 3.76
CA ILE A 35 -36.02 -14.69 2.64
C ILE A 35 -35.18 -13.80 1.70
N TYR A 36 -34.29 -12.96 2.25
CA TYR A 36 -33.37 -12.15 1.44
C TYR A 36 -32.29 -13.01 0.75
N SER A 37 -31.78 -14.05 1.40
CA SER A 37 -30.78 -14.95 0.82
C SER A 37 -31.35 -15.86 -0.26
N SER A 38 -32.60 -16.33 -0.11
CA SER A 38 -33.31 -17.16 -1.10
C SER A 38 -33.91 -16.35 -2.26
N ARG A 39 -33.91 -15.02 -2.16
CA ARG A 39 -34.23 -14.10 -3.27
C ARG A 39 -33.00 -13.58 -3.99
N ARG A 40 -31.78 -13.92 -3.56
CA ARG A 40 -30.62 -13.77 -4.43
C ARG A 40 -30.75 -14.85 -5.51
N PRO A 41 -30.84 -14.48 -6.80
CA PRO A 41 -30.70 -15.46 -7.84
C PRO A 41 -29.38 -16.19 -7.59
N GLN A 42 -29.46 -17.49 -7.35
CA GLN A 42 -28.28 -18.34 -7.43
C GLN A 42 -27.98 -18.45 -8.92
N ASP A 43 -27.25 -17.46 -9.42
CA ASP A 43 -26.77 -17.45 -10.78
C ASP A 43 -25.75 -18.59 -10.89
N SER A 44 -26.25 -19.74 -11.34
CA SER A 44 -25.45 -20.89 -11.74
C SER A 44 -24.96 -20.66 -13.17
N GLY A 45 -24.42 -19.46 -13.39
CA GLY A 45 -24.04 -18.91 -14.68
C GLY A 45 -22.74 -19.50 -15.19
N MET A 46 -22.84 -20.62 -15.88
CA MET A 46 -21.80 -21.09 -16.81
C MET A 46 -21.85 -20.24 -18.09
N GLY A 47 -21.71 -18.92 -17.94
CA GLY A 47 -21.73 -17.90 -19.00
C GLY A 47 -20.95 -16.67 -18.55
N MET A 48 -20.28 -15.99 -19.49
CA MET A 48 -19.52 -14.78 -19.18
C MET A 48 -20.47 -13.70 -18.62
N PRO A 49 -20.08 -12.99 -17.54
CA PRO A 49 -20.92 -11.94 -16.95
C PRO A 49 -21.13 -10.81 -17.96
N THR A 50 -22.30 -10.18 -17.94
CA THR A 50 -22.59 -9.02 -18.80
C THR A 50 -21.99 -7.73 -18.27
N GLU A 51 -21.64 -7.70 -16.98
CA GLU A 51 -21.07 -6.56 -16.28
C GLU A 51 -20.06 -7.02 -15.21
N ILE A 52 -18.95 -6.29 -15.09
CA ILE A 52 -17.90 -6.51 -14.10
C ILE A 52 -17.57 -5.16 -13.44
N GLU A 53 -17.54 -5.13 -12.10
CA GLU A 53 -17.00 -4.00 -11.34
C GLU A 53 -15.79 -4.49 -10.54
N PHE A 54 -14.71 -3.71 -10.55
CA PHE A 54 -13.55 -4.00 -9.71
C PHE A 54 -12.79 -2.75 -9.29
N ASP A 55 -11.99 -2.93 -8.24
CA ASP A 55 -11.22 -1.87 -7.63
C ASP A 55 -9.81 -1.81 -8.17
N PHE A 56 -9.42 -0.60 -8.58
CA PHE A 56 -8.06 -0.26 -8.92
C PHE A 56 -7.51 0.72 -7.88
N LEU A 57 -6.69 0.21 -6.97
CA LEU A 57 -5.96 1.00 -5.98
C LEU A 57 -4.60 1.43 -6.54
N TYR A 58 -4.37 2.74 -6.66
CA TYR A 58 -3.14 3.30 -7.21
C TYR A 58 -2.72 4.58 -6.50
N THR A 59 -1.56 5.10 -6.90
CA THR A 59 -0.91 6.25 -6.26
C THR A 59 -0.98 7.51 -7.11
N SER A 60 -0.95 8.68 -6.46
CA SER A 60 -1.19 9.99 -7.06
C SER A 60 -0.26 10.33 -8.24
N GLU A 61 0.95 9.77 -8.27
CA GLU A 61 1.92 9.97 -9.35
C GLU A 61 1.39 9.53 -10.73
N LYS A 62 0.39 8.63 -10.75
CA LYS A 62 -0.20 8.09 -11.97
C LYS A 62 -1.62 8.62 -12.23
N GLN A 63 -2.16 9.46 -11.36
CA GLN A 63 -3.59 9.80 -11.35
C GLN A 63 -4.07 10.38 -12.68
N GLY A 64 -3.42 11.43 -13.18
CA GLY A 64 -3.84 12.06 -14.43
C GLY A 64 -3.81 11.10 -15.62
N TRP A 65 -2.85 10.17 -15.67
CA TRP A 65 -2.77 9.16 -16.72
C TRP A 65 -3.87 8.10 -16.56
N ILE A 66 -4.04 7.54 -15.36
CA ILE A 66 -5.03 6.50 -15.06
C ILE A 66 -6.46 6.99 -15.31
N GLU A 67 -6.80 8.20 -14.85
CA GLU A 67 -8.12 8.79 -15.07
C GLU A 67 -8.42 9.02 -16.56
N GLN A 68 -7.40 9.31 -17.38
CA GLN A 68 -7.55 9.50 -18.82
C GLN A 68 -7.69 8.18 -19.60
N VAL A 69 -7.00 7.11 -19.17
CA VAL A 69 -7.02 5.83 -19.91
C VAL A 69 -8.17 4.92 -19.48
N THR A 70 -8.66 5.04 -18.25
CA THR A 70 -9.71 4.16 -17.72
C THR A 70 -11.01 4.18 -18.55
N PRO A 71 -11.58 5.35 -18.93
CA PRO A 71 -12.77 5.36 -19.78
C PRO A 71 -12.54 4.74 -21.16
N LYS A 72 -11.32 4.86 -21.70
CA LYS A 72 -10.95 4.24 -22.99
C LYS A 72 -10.86 2.72 -22.86
N PHE A 73 -10.32 2.24 -21.74
CA PHE A 73 -10.28 0.82 -21.43
C PHE A 73 -11.68 0.22 -21.30
N GLU A 74 -12.60 0.88 -20.59
CA GLU A 74 -13.97 0.40 -20.42
C GLU A 74 -14.72 0.29 -21.76
N VAL A 75 -14.57 1.28 -22.64
CA VAL A 75 -15.13 1.23 -24.01
C VAL A 75 -14.49 0.10 -24.82
N TRP A 76 -13.16 0.04 -24.86
CA TRP A 76 -12.42 -0.99 -25.59
C TRP A 76 -12.80 -2.41 -25.13
N PHE A 77 -12.92 -2.62 -23.82
CA PHE A 77 -13.26 -3.93 -23.26
C PHE A 77 -14.68 -4.35 -23.64
N LYS A 78 -15.62 -3.40 -23.61
CA LYS A 78 -17.00 -3.63 -24.04
C LYS A 78 -17.09 -3.95 -25.53
N GLU A 79 -16.37 -3.22 -26.39
CA GLU A 79 -16.36 -3.49 -27.83
C GLU A 79 -15.77 -4.87 -28.17
N LEU A 80 -14.76 -5.31 -27.42
CA LEU A 80 -14.06 -6.56 -27.70
C LEU A 80 -14.77 -7.79 -27.12
N PHE A 81 -15.30 -7.69 -25.90
CA PHE A 81 -15.86 -8.83 -25.17
C PHE A 81 -17.37 -8.79 -25.02
N ASN A 82 -18.02 -7.67 -25.37
CA ASN A 82 -19.45 -7.41 -25.12
C ASN A 82 -19.81 -7.51 -23.61
N ILE A 83 -18.88 -7.10 -22.75
CA ILE A 83 -19.01 -7.06 -21.29
C ILE A 83 -18.78 -5.62 -20.85
N SER A 84 -19.71 -5.05 -20.08
CA SER A 84 -19.50 -3.73 -19.47
C SER A 84 -18.54 -3.86 -18.30
N VAL A 85 -17.53 -3.00 -18.23
CA VAL A 85 -16.60 -2.94 -17.09
C VAL A 85 -16.72 -1.57 -16.45
N ASN A 86 -16.75 -1.55 -15.11
CA ASN A 86 -16.66 -0.34 -14.30
C ASN A 86 -15.43 -0.46 -13.38
N VAL A 87 -14.45 0.41 -13.57
CA VAL A 87 -13.24 0.44 -12.77
C VAL A 87 -13.37 1.49 -11.67
N ARG A 88 -13.49 1.04 -10.41
CA ARG A 88 -13.49 1.94 -9.26
C ARG A 88 -12.06 2.38 -8.95
N LEU A 89 -11.73 3.61 -9.33
CA LEU A 89 -10.45 4.24 -9.11
C LEU A 89 -10.30 4.72 -7.65
N ILE A 90 -9.32 4.19 -6.93
CA ILE A 90 -9.00 4.57 -5.55
C ILE A 90 -7.57 5.11 -5.51
N VAL A 91 -7.42 6.41 -5.25
CA VAL A 91 -6.11 7.08 -5.18
C VAL A 91 -5.70 7.35 -3.73
N THR A 92 -4.50 6.93 -3.35
CA THR A 92 -3.92 7.23 -2.02
C THR A 92 -2.39 7.14 -2.03
N GLY A 93 -1.72 7.48 -0.93
CA GLY A 93 -0.27 7.39 -0.81
C GLY A 93 0.21 5.94 -0.79
N THR A 94 1.43 5.67 -1.29
CA THR A 94 1.87 4.27 -1.43
C THR A 94 1.93 3.50 -0.11
N HIS A 95 2.45 4.13 0.95
CA HIS A 95 2.42 3.55 2.30
C HIS A 95 0.99 3.20 2.76
N ASP A 96 0.03 4.09 2.50
CA ASP A 96 -1.38 3.88 2.85
C ASP A 96 -1.99 2.73 2.04
N THR A 97 -1.66 2.59 0.75
CA THR A 97 -2.14 1.44 -0.03
C THR A 97 -1.71 0.12 0.59
N VAL A 98 -0.47 0.04 1.09
CA VAL A 98 0.06 -1.16 1.73
C VAL A 98 -0.71 -1.49 3.00
N ASN A 99 -0.87 -0.50 3.88
CA ASN A 99 -1.58 -0.67 5.14
C ASN A 99 -3.04 -1.10 4.91
N ARG A 100 -3.74 -0.45 3.99
CA ARG A 100 -5.16 -0.74 3.70
C ARG A 100 -5.41 -2.13 3.12
N ILE A 101 -4.48 -2.64 2.31
CA ILE A 101 -4.56 -4.01 1.81
C ILE A 101 -4.29 -5.00 2.96
N LEU A 102 -3.26 -4.74 3.77
CA LEU A 102 -2.85 -5.65 4.85
C LEU A 102 -3.86 -5.72 6.00
N ASP A 103 -4.49 -4.61 6.36
CA ASP A 103 -5.56 -4.58 7.37
C ASP A 103 -6.94 -5.00 6.81
N GLY A 104 -7.04 -5.11 5.48
CA GLY A 104 -8.23 -5.54 4.76
C GLY A 104 -9.33 -4.49 4.66
N SER A 105 -9.04 -3.22 4.98
CA SER A 105 -9.95 -2.08 4.75
C SER A 105 -10.16 -1.82 3.25
N GLU A 106 -9.19 -2.17 2.42
CA GLU A 106 -9.33 -2.21 0.96
C GLU A 106 -8.97 -3.61 0.44
N ARG A 107 -9.71 -4.09 -0.57
CA ARG A 107 -9.48 -5.40 -1.22
C ARG A 107 -9.43 -5.23 -2.73
N PRO A 108 -8.45 -4.49 -3.26
CA PRO A 108 -8.40 -4.18 -4.67
C PRO A 108 -8.16 -5.42 -5.53
N THR A 109 -8.73 -5.42 -6.73
CA THR A 109 -8.40 -6.42 -7.75
C THR A 109 -7.10 -6.06 -8.47
N VAL A 110 -6.84 -4.76 -8.62
CA VAL A 110 -5.61 -4.24 -9.22
C VAL A 110 -4.95 -3.26 -8.26
N TRP A 111 -3.65 -3.45 -8.04
CA TRP A 111 -2.83 -2.55 -7.23
C TRP A 111 -1.63 -2.03 -8.04
N SER A 112 -1.45 -0.71 -8.08
CA SER A 112 -0.31 -0.06 -8.74
C SER A 112 0.39 0.92 -7.79
N PRO A 113 1.41 0.46 -7.04
CA PRO A 113 2.20 1.33 -6.18
C PRO A 113 3.03 2.34 -6.98
N ALA A 114 3.62 3.32 -6.31
CA ALA A 114 4.48 4.32 -6.95
C ALA A 114 5.86 3.77 -7.35
N SER A 115 6.28 2.63 -6.78
CA SER A 115 7.56 1.96 -7.07
C SER A 115 7.47 0.47 -6.78
N SER A 116 8.29 -0.34 -7.46
CA SER A 116 8.38 -1.78 -7.26
C SER A 116 8.94 -2.15 -5.87
N ILE A 117 9.67 -1.25 -5.21
CA ILE A 117 10.18 -1.50 -3.85
C ILE A 117 9.05 -1.84 -2.86
N TRP A 118 7.85 -1.28 -3.10
CA TRP A 118 6.68 -1.49 -2.25
C TRP A 118 6.12 -2.90 -2.37
N ILE A 119 6.38 -3.59 -3.47
CA ILE A 119 5.95 -4.97 -3.69
C ILE A 119 6.72 -5.91 -2.75
N SER A 120 8.06 -5.80 -2.72
CA SER A 120 8.90 -6.56 -1.79
C SER A 120 8.57 -6.25 -0.33
N TYR A 121 8.32 -4.97 -0.01
CA TYR A 121 7.88 -4.55 1.32
C TYR A 121 6.52 -5.16 1.69
N MET A 122 5.53 -5.09 0.79
CA MET A 122 4.21 -5.68 0.96
C MET A 122 4.29 -7.19 1.23
N ASN A 123 5.01 -7.93 0.39
CA ASN A 123 5.17 -9.38 0.55
C ASN A 123 5.82 -9.72 1.89
N THR A 124 6.88 -8.99 2.28
CA THR A 124 7.52 -9.16 3.59
C THR A 124 6.53 -8.94 4.74
N LYS A 125 5.70 -7.89 4.68
CA LYS A 125 4.69 -7.62 5.71
C LYS A 125 3.58 -8.67 5.72
N TRP A 126 3.11 -9.07 4.55
CA TRP A 126 2.09 -10.10 4.39
C TRP A 126 2.49 -11.43 5.03
N LEU A 127 3.69 -11.93 4.72
CA LEU A 127 4.21 -13.17 5.31
C LEU A 127 4.30 -13.07 6.83
N ASN A 128 4.80 -11.94 7.35
CA ASN A 128 4.95 -11.71 8.79
C ASN A 128 3.60 -11.64 9.53
N ILE A 129 2.57 -11.01 8.94
CA ILE A 129 1.26 -10.83 9.58
C ILE A 129 0.42 -12.11 9.50
N THR A 130 0.44 -12.78 8.35
CA THR A 130 -0.46 -13.92 8.09
C THR A 130 0.16 -15.27 8.44
N GLY A 131 1.50 -15.35 8.54
CA GLY A 131 2.21 -16.63 8.57
C GLY A 131 2.11 -17.42 7.26
N SER A 132 1.67 -16.76 6.18
CA SER A 132 1.65 -17.36 4.83
C SER A 132 3.06 -17.77 4.41
N VAL A 133 3.14 -18.78 3.54
CA VAL A 133 4.36 -19.18 2.83
C VAL A 133 4.40 -18.65 1.39
N HIS A 134 3.34 -17.95 0.99
CA HIS A 134 3.18 -17.38 -0.34
C HIS A 134 3.05 -15.86 -0.26
N ASP A 135 3.76 -15.20 -1.16
CA ASP A 135 3.66 -13.78 -1.43
C ASP A 135 2.25 -13.40 -1.90
N ILE A 136 1.79 -12.19 -1.52
CA ILE A 136 0.48 -11.68 -1.93
C ILE A 136 0.54 -11.04 -3.33
N ALA A 137 1.67 -10.43 -3.69
CA ALA A 137 1.91 -9.80 -4.97
C ALA A 137 3.07 -10.53 -5.68
N VAL A 138 2.73 -11.54 -6.49
CA VAL A 138 3.70 -12.40 -7.19
C VAL A 138 3.96 -11.89 -8.59
N ASP A 139 2.90 -11.75 -9.38
CA ASP A 139 2.97 -11.35 -10.78
C ASP A 139 2.75 -9.84 -10.90
N TRP A 140 3.78 -9.13 -11.36
CA TRP A 140 3.71 -7.68 -11.59
C TRP A 140 4.53 -7.28 -12.81
N THR A 141 4.14 -6.17 -13.43
CA THR A 141 4.86 -5.58 -14.56
C THR A 141 5.05 -4.08 -14.33
N PRO A 142 6.23 -3.51 -14.62
CA PRO A 142 6.38 -2.07 -14.69
C PRO A 142 5.44 -1.47 -15.75
N LEU A 143 4.58 -0.53 -15.35
CA LEU A 143 3.70 0.20 -16.27
C LEU A 143 4.30 1.53 -16.73
N VAL A 144 5.00 2.20 -15.81
CA VAL A 144 5.63 3.51 -16.03
C VAL A 144 6.99 3.50 -15.36
N LEU A 145 8.00 4.01 -16.05
CA LEU A 145 9.33 4.24 -15.50
C LEU A 145 9.53 5.74 -15.33
N SER A 146 9.77 6.17 -14.09
CA SER A 146 10.07 7.57 -13.75
C SER A 146 11.44 7.62 -13.08
N PRO A 147 12.42 8.34 -13.64
CA PRO A 147 13.72 8.48 -13.00
C PRO A 147 13.60 9.35 -11.74
N VAL A 148 14.42 9.04 -10.73
CA VAL A 148 14.71 9.96 -9.63
C VAL A 148 15.95 10.75 -10.00
N VAL A 149 15.88 12.07 -9.88
CA VAL A 149 16.95 12.98 -10.32
C VAL A 149 17.26 14.01 -9.23
N ILE A 150 18.52 14.45 -9.17
CA ILE A 150 18.90 15.66 -8.46
C ILE A 150 18.63 16.83 -9.39
N ALA A 151 17.74 17.74 -8.98
CA ALA A 151 17.42 18.96 -9.71
C ALA A 151 17.97 20.16 -8.96
N GLY A 152 18.54 21.12 -9.70
CA GLY A 152 19.13 22.33 -9.13
C GLY A 152 19.38 23.39 -10.19
N TRP A 153 19.89 24.54 -9.76
CA TRP A 153 20.29 25.61 -10.68
C TRP A 153 21.47 25.13 -11.54
N GLY A 154 21.32 25.15 -12.87
CA GLY A 154 22.34 24.65 -13.78
C GLY A 154 23.72 25.27 -13.54
N SER A 155 23.78 26.59 -13.32
CA SER A 155 25.04 27.27 -12.99
C SER A 155 25.73 26.71 -11.74
N TYR A 156 24.97 26.33 -10.72
CA TYR A 156 25.51 25.77 -9.49
C TYR A 156 25.99 24.33 -9.68
N LEU A 157 25.19 23.50 -10.36
CA LEU A 157 25.55 22.10 -10.63
C LEU A 157 26.78 22.01 -11.53
N ASP A 158 26.87 22.86 -12.56
CA ASP A 158 27.99 22.89 -13.50
C ASP A 158 29.27 23.40 -12.83
N GLU A 159 29.20 24.48 -12.04
CA GLU A 159 30.35 25.04 -11.31
C GLU A 159 30.97 24.02 -10.35
N HIS A 160 30.12 23.25 -9.68
CA HIS A 160 30.54 22.29 -8.66
C HIS A 160 30.65 20.84 -9.15
N ASN A 161 30.40 20.60 -10.45
CA ASN A 161 30.36 19.28 -11.09
C ASN A 161 29.50 18.27 -10.32
N VAL A 162 28.28 18.65 -9.96
CA VAL A 162 27.36 17.79 -9.20
C VAL A 162 26.65 16.83 -10.16
N THR A 163 26.93 15.54 -10.00
CA THR A 163 26.33 14.46 -10.81
C THR A 163 25.56 13.44 -9.97
N GLY A 164 25.86 13.34 -8.67
CA GLY A 164 25.23 12.41 -7.74
C GLY A 164 25.31 12.83 -6.29
N PHE A 165 24.93 11.94 -5.38
CA PHE A 165 24.91 12.20 -3.93
C PHE A 165 26.33 12.27 -3.36
N MET A 166 27.28 11.52 -3.92
CA MET A 166 28.67 11.61 -3.48
C MET A 166 29.31 12.98 -3.76
N ASP A 167 28.84 13.71 -4.77
CA ASP A 167 29.26 15.10 -4.98
C ASP A 167 28.69 16.03 -3.91
N LEU A 168 27.44 15.82 -3.47
CA LEU A 168 26.86 16.55 -2.34
C LEU A 168 27.63 16.29 -1.04
N TYR A 169 28.02 15.03 -0.81
CA TYR A 169 28.90 14.67 0.31
C TYR A 169 30.23 15.41 0.25
N ARG A 170 30.91 15.39 -0.91
CA ARG A 170 32.18 16.10 -1.12
C ARG A 170 32.04 17.59 -0.82
N LEU A 171 31.03 18.26 -1.39
CA LEU A 171 30.78 19.68 -1.16
C LEU A 171 30.55 19.99 0.32
N ALA A 172 29.80 19.13 1.02
CA ALA A 172 29.56 19.30 2.45
C ALA A 172 30.85 19.15 3.28
N LYS A 173 31.73 18.19 2.93
CA LYS A 173 33.04 18.01 3.58
C LYS A 173 34.02 19.13 3.28
N GLU A 174 33.97 19.70 2.09
CA GLU A 174 34.78 20.86 1.67
C GLU A 174 34.29 22.18 2.31
N GLY A 175 33.14 22.17 3.00
CA GLY A 175 32.58 23.34 3.65
C GLY A 175 31.84 24.28 2.70
N VAL A 176 31.48 23.81 1.51
CA VAL A 176 30.66 24.58 0.56
C VAL A 176 29.25 24.73 1.14
N ASP A 177 28.72 25.95 1.08
CA ASP A 177 27.36 26.22 1.53
C ASP A 177 26.36 25.89 0.42
N PHE A 178 25.39 25.04 0.78
CA PHE A 178 24.28 24.68 -0.08
C PHE A 178 23.13 24.14 0.76
N LYS A 179 21.96 24.10 0.14
CA LYS A 179 20.78 23.46 0.68
C LYS A 179 20.25 22.45 -0.30
N TYR A 180 19.84 21.32 0.24
CA TYR A 180 19.25 20.20 -0.47
C TYR A 180 17.83 19.97 0.08
N GLY A 181 16.95 19.31 -0.67
CA GLY A 181 15.61 19.01 -0.20
C GLY A 181 15.03 17.78 -0.88
N HIS A 182 14.33 16.96 -0.11
CA HIS A 182 13.54 15.84 -0.58
C HIS A 182 12.25 15.72 0.27
N PRO A 183 11.20 15.04 -0.23
CA PRO A 183 10.00 14.79 0.56
C PRO A 183 10.28 13.95 1.82
N ASP A 184 9.41 14.01 2.83
CA ASP A 184 9.49 13.15 4.01
C ASP A 184 9.48 11.66 3.60
N PRO A 185 10.54 10.88 3.91
CA PRO A 185 10.66 9.48 3.50
C PRO A 185 9.68 8.53 4.19
N LEU A 186 9.02 8.94 5.27
CA LEU A 186 7.96 8.18 5.95
C LEU A 186 6.58 8.39 5.33
N LEU A 187 6.41 9.47 4.57
CA LEU A 187 5.11 9.87 4.01
C LEU A 187 5.06 9.79 2.48
N SER A 188 6.21 9.87 1.81
CA SER A 188 6.30 9.99 0.35
C SER A 188 7.24 8.97 -0.28
N ASN A 189 6.76 8.35 -1.36
CA ASN A 189 7.56 7.48 -2.21
C ASN A 189 8.86 8.14 -2.68
N GLY A 190 8.79 9.42 -3.10
CA GLY A 190 9.97 10.16 -3.54
C GLY A 190 11.02 10.28 -2.44
N GLY A 191 10.59 10.58 -1.21
CA GLY A 191 11.48 10.63 -0.05
C GLY A 191 12.12 9.29 0.27
N THR A 192 11.32 8.20 0.30
CA THR A 192 11.86 6.85 0.54
C THR A 192 12.90 6.48 -0.52
N MET A 193 12.64 6.79 -1.80
CA MET A 193 13.54 6.50 -2.90
C MET A 193 14.84 7.30 -2.80
N THR A 194 14.76 8.59 -2.45
CA THR A 194 15.93 9.43 -2.20
C THR A 194 16.85 8.81 -1.16
N VAL A 195 16.31 8.47 0.01
CA VAL A 195 17.13 7.91 1.10
C VAL A 195 17.76 6.58 0.67
N ILE A 196 17.01 5.71 -0.02
CA ILE A 196 17.58 4.45 -0.55
C ILE A 196 18.73 4.75 -1.51
N LEU A 197 18.60 5.74 -2.39
CA LEU A 197 19.66 6.12 -3.34
C LEU A 197 20.88 6.71 -2.65
N GLU A 198 20.70 7.51 -1.60
CA GLU A 198 21.82 8.01 -0.79
C GLU A 198 22.63 6.89 -0.16
N PHE A 199 21.95 5.92 0.45
CA PHE A 199 22.60 4.73 1.01
C PHE A 199 23.26 3.87 -0.08
N ALA A 200 22.62 3.73 -1.25
CA ALA A 200 23.16 2.96 -2.38
C ALA A 200 24.47 3.58 -2.89
N GLU A 201 24.47 4.89 -3.15
CA GLU A 201 25.66 5.61 -3.60
C GLU A 201 26.77 5.61 -2.53
N ALA A 202 26.42 5.86 -1.27
CA ALA A 202 27.37 5.83 -0.16
C ALA A 202 28.02 4.45 0.02
N ALA A 203 27.28 3.36 -0.25
CA ALA A 203 27.79 1.99 -0.24
C ALA A 203 28.50 1.59 -1.54
N GLY A 204 28.46 2.42 -2.60
CA GLY A 204 28.99 2.09 -3.92
C GLY A 204 28.26 0.94 -4.60
N LYS A 205 26.95 0.80 -4.33
CA LYS A 205 26.11 -0.31 -4.79
C LYS A 205 24.92 0.21 -5.58
N LYS A 206 24.31 -0.66 -6.39
CA LYS A 206 22.99 -0.37 -6.95
C LYS A 206 21.92 -0.54 -5.86
N PRO A 207 20.77 0.15 -5.95
CA PRO A 207 19.68 0.00 -4.99
C PRO A 207 19.24 -1.46 -4.80
N GLU A 208 19.21 -2.26 -5.86
CA GLU A 208 18.86 -3.69 -5.80
C GLU A 208 19.91 -4.58 -5.10
N ASP A 209 21.15 -4.10 -4.96
CA ASP A 209 22.26 -4.84 -4.33
C ASP A 209 22.49 -4.43 -2.86
N LEU A 210 21.71 -3.47 -2.34
CA LEU A 210 21.81 -3.01 -0.95
C LEU A 210 21.39 -4.09 0.04
N THR A 211 22.16 -4.22 1.12
CA THR A 211 21.90 -5.17 2.21
C THR A 211 21.74 -4.44 3.55
N ILE A 212 21.20 -5.13 4.54
CA ILE A 212 21.09 -4.61 5.91
C ILE A 212 22.46 -4.30 6.53
N ASP A 213 23.51 -5.02 6.14
CA ASP A 213 24.85 -4.78 6.66
C ASP A 213 25.45 -3.48 6.08
N ASP A 214 25.10 -3.12 4.84
CA ASP A 214 25.47 -1.82 4.26
C ASP A 214 24.82 -0.67 5.03
N LEU A 215 23.56 -0.82 5.42
CA LEU A 215 22.83 0.19 6.20
C LEU A 215 23.37 0.36 7.63
N LYS A 216 24.11 -0.63 8.14
CA LYS A 216 24.76 -0.60 9.46
C LYS A 216 26.20 -0.14 9.40
N ASN A 217 26.78 -0.01 8.21
CA ASN A 217 28.16 0.41 8.04
C ASN A 217 28.33 1.87 8.51
N GLU A 218 29.22 2.09 9.48
CA GLU A 218 29.42 3.41 10.08
C GLU A 218 29.86 4.47 9.07
N THR A 219 30.67 4.10 8.07
CA THR A 219 31.10 5.00 7.00
C THR A 219 29.93 5.41 6.11
N VAL A 220 29.08 4.45 5.73
CA VAL A 220 27.86 4.74 4.93
C VAL A 220 26.94 5.68 5.70
N ILE A 221 26.71 5.39 6.99
CA ILE A 221 25.89 6.23 7.87
C ILE A 221 26.48 7.65 7.99
N GLU A 222 27.80 7.80 8.12
CA GLU A 222 28.45 9.13 8.18
C GLU A 222 28.23 9.91 6.89
N ILE A 223 28.40 9.27 5.73
CA ILE A 223 28.19 9.91 4.42
C ILE A 223 26.75 10.42 4.31
N VAL A 224 25.77 9.55 4.55
CA VAL A 224 24.35 9.93 4.47
C VAL A 224 24.02 11.04 5.47
N ARG A 225 24.45 10.93 6.73
CA ARG A 225 24.25 12.00 7.73
C ARG A 225 24.86 13.34 7.32
N THR A 226 25.99 13.31 6.64
CA THR A 226 26.66 14.52 6.17
C THR A 226 25.85 15.20 5.06
N ILE A 227 25.32 14.42 4.12
CA ILE A 227 24.40 14.93 3.07
C ILE A 227 23.15 15.50 3.73
N GLU A 228 22.50 14.72 4.60
CA GLU A 228 21.26 15.07 5.29
C GLU A 228 21.39 16.30 6.21
N SER A 229 22.60 16.59 6.71
CA SER A 229 22.86 17.83 7.45
C SER A 229 22.63 19.11 6.63
N LYS A 230 22.59 18.99 5.30
CA LYS A 230 22.28 20.07 4.34
C LYS A 230 20.83 20.04 3.85
N ALA A 231 20.06 18.99 4.19
CA ALA A 231 18.66 18.88 3.83
C ALA A 231 17.80 19.93 4.57
N ILE A 232 16.82 20.49 3.87
CA ILE A 232 15.79 21.34 4.47
C ILE A 232 14.63 20.42 4.86
N ALA A 233 14.30 20.44 6.16
CA ALA A 233 13.13 19.77 6.73
C ALA A 233 11.85 20.60 6.55
#